data_AF-A0A1U7F102-F1
#
_entry.id   AF-A0A1U7F102-F1
#
_cell.length_a   1.000
_cell.length_b   1.000
_cell.length_c   1.000
_cell.angle_alpha   90.00
_cell.angle_beta   90.00
_cell.angle_gamma   90.00
#
_symmetry.space_group_name_H-M   'P 1'
#
loop_
_entity.id
_entity.type
_entity.pdbx_description
1 polymer ?
#
loop_
_entity_poly.entity_id
_entity_poly.type
_entity_poly.pdbx_seq_one_letter_code
_entity_poly.pdbx_strand_id
1 'polypeptide(L)'
;MHTILFFLPGILYWIPEEIRTLLDLGAGPTVYVPITFRKHAKHIYSADCAENSCNMLKNWAKNKSSFEWTEVCKWIASIEGSNELPVVMEQSARSRFKAVLRADLHAEPTIKCVHYKCSDSDDIPQQFHVVVSIFCLEYSSENLEGYRHAVRSAVNLIEPNGFLIQGGVLQANDYYFGNKRYRCHHLTKEQVIESLKENNMAVEKGENFKWFELDDPISNRIR
;
A
#
# COMPACT_ATOMS: atom_id res chain seq x y z
N MET A 1 -1.43 4.30 12.65
CA MET A 1 -1.76 5.11 11.46
C MET A 1 -0.89 6.36 11.34
N HIS A 2 -0.77 7.21 12.37
CA HIS A 2 0.08 8.42 12.33
C HIS A 2 1.53 8.16 11.89
N THR A 3 2.13 7.07 12.37
CA THR A 3 3.53 6.71 12.12
C THR A 3 3.86 6.47 10.64
N ILE A 4 2.94 5.89 9.85
CA ILE A 4 3.19 5.61 8.42
C ILE A 4 2.90 6.81 7.54
N LEU A 5 1.86 7.59 7.89
CA LEU A 5 1.59 8.85 7.21
C LEU A 5 2.81 9.77 7.29
N PHE A 6 3.64 9.66 8.34
CA PHE A 6 4.92 10.35 8.46
C PHE A 6 5.94 9.94 7.40
N PHE A 7 6.11 8.64 7.12
CA PHE A 7 7.17 8.18 6.21
C PHE A 7 6.77 8.14 4.76
N LEU A 8 5.52 7.82 4.42
CA LEU A 8 5.16 7.55 3.03
C LEU A 8 5.48 8.73 2.09
N PRO A 9 5.20 10.00 2.44
CA PRO A 9 5.63 11.12 1.60
C PRO A 9 7.15 11.30 1.57
N GLY A 10 7.87 10.95 2.65
CA GLY A 10 9.33 10.97 2.69
C GLY A 10 10.00 9.84 1.90
N ILE A 11 9.32 8.71 1.67
CA ILE A 11 9.82 7.60 0.86
C ILE A 11 9.91 8.01 -0.63
N LEU A 12 9.10 8.98 -1.06
CA LEU A 12 9.07 9.46 -2.45
C LEU A 12 10.43 9.98 -2.95
N TYR A 13 11.30 10.45 -2.05
CA TYR A 13 12.65 10.90 -2.41
C TYR A 13 13.61 9.75 -2.81
N TRP A 14 13.21 8.50 -2.61
CA TRP A 14 14.05 7.31 -2.82
C TRP A 14 13.56 6.41 -3.95
N ILE A 15 12.53 6.84 -4.67
CA ILE A 15 11.94 6.15 -5.82
C ILE A 15 11.98 7.08 -7.03
N PRO A 16 11.71 6.56 -8.25
CA PRO A 16 11.71 7.40 -9.45
C PRO A 16 10.76 8.59 -9.34
N GLU A 17 11.20 9.76 -9.81
CA GLU A 17 10.41 11.00 -9.79
C GLU A 17 9.10 10.86 -10.57
N GLU A 18 9.15 10.15 -11.69
CA GLU A 18 7.98 9.79 -12.51
C GLU A 18 7.65 8.30 -12.39
N ILE A 19 6.43 8.01 -11.95
CA ILE A 19 5.91 6.65 -11.81
C ILE A 19 4.84 6.41 -12.88
N ARG A 20 5.11 5.50 -13.82
CA ARG A 20 4.17 5.16 -14.90
C ARG A 20 2.87 4.56 -14.37
N THR A 21 2.98 3.51 -13.55
CA THR A 21 1.85 2.74 -13.01
C THR A 21 2.14 2.42 -11.54
N LEU A 22 1.19 2.73 -10.66
CA LEU A 22 1.27 2.45 -9.23
C LEU A 22 0.10 1.57 -8.80
N LEU A 23 0.39 0.48 -8.11
CA LEU A 23 -0.60 -0.36 -7.45
C LEU A 23 -0.51 -0.20 -5.93
N ASP A 24 -1.59 0.23 -5.31
CA ASP A 24 -1.83 0.16 -3.87
C ASP A 24 -2.48 -1.19 -3.53
N LEU A 25 -1.65 -2.17 -3.16
CA LEU A 25 -2.02 -3.57 -2.95
C LEU A 25 -2.35 -3.84 -1.48
N GLY A 26 -3.59 -4.25 -1.23
CA GLY A 26 -4.12 -4.36 0.12
C GLY A 26 -4.49 -3.00 0.71
N ALA A 27 -5.02 -2.11 -0.15
CA ALA A 27 -5.35 -0.74 0.22
C ALA A 27 -6.36 -0.63 1.38
N GLY A 28 -7.14 -1.70 1.62
CA GLY A 28 -8.30 -1.65 2.49
C GLY A 28 -9.27 -0.56 2.05
N PRO A 29 -10.00 0.06 2.98
CA PRO A 29 -10.91 1.16 2.67
C PRO A 29 -10.20 2.52 2.57
N THR A 30 -8.88 2.56 2.31
CA THR A 30 -8.05 3.77 2.47
C THR A 30 -7.49 4.31 1.16
N VAL A 31 -7.26 5.62 1.09
CA VAL A 31 -6.77 6.29 -0.14
C VAL A 31 -5.57 7.21 0.10
N TYR A 32 -4.91 7.07 1.25
CA TYR A 32 -3.74 7.90 1.56
C TYR A 32 -2.56 7.59 0.62
N VAL A 33 -2.45 6.37 0.06
CA VAL A 33 -1.46 6.06 -0.97
C VAL A 33 -1.77 6.82 -2.27
N PRO A 34 -2.97 6.71 -2.88
CA PRO A 34 -3.34 7.55 -4.02
C PRO A 34 -3.07 9.06 -3.82
N ILE A 35 -3.39 9.59 -2.64
CA ILE A 35 -3.18 11.01 -2.31
C ILE A 35 -1.69 11.34 -2.22
N THR A 36 -0.88 10.51 -1.55
CA THR A 36 0.56 10.73 -1.41
C THR A 36 1.26 10.73 -2.77
N PHE A 37 0.89 9.81 -3.65
CA PHE A 37 1.53 9.64 -4.97
C PHE A 37 0.94 10.53 -6.07
N ARG A 38 -0.01 11.42 -5.75
CA ARG A 38 -0.72 12.27 -6.73
C ARG A 38 0.20 13.15 -7.59
N LYS A 39 1.43 13.44 -7.15
CA LYS A 39 2.39 14.25 -7.90
C LYS A 39 3.35 13.43 -8.78
N HIS A 40 3.52 12.14 -8.47
CA HIS A 40 4.54 11.29 -9.07
C HIS A 40 3.95 10.21 -9.99
N ALA A 41 2.79 9.67 -9.64
CA ALA A 41 2.16 8.60 -10.41
C ALA A 41 1.29 9.16 -11.54
N LYS A 42 1.49 8.63 -12.75
CA LYS A 42 0.64 8.92 -13.91
C LYS A 42 -0.68 8.16 -13.83
N HIS A 43 -0.63 6.88 -13.46
CA HIS A 43 -1.78 6.00 -13.34
C HIS A 43 -1.76 5.25 -12.01
N ILE A 44 -2.83 5.37 -11.24
CA ILE A 44 -2.97 4.79 -9.89
C ILE A 44 -4.07 3.75 -9.90
N TYR A 45 -3.78 2.60 -9.32
CA TYR A 45 -4.70 1.48 -9.14
C TYR A 45 -4.69 1.11 -7.65
N SER A 46 -5.83 0.73 -7.10
CA SER A 46 -5.91 0.13 -5.76
C SER A 46 -6.51 -1.26 -5.86
N ALA A 47 -6.05 -2.17 -5.02
CA ALA A 47 -6.57 -3.52 -4.96
C ALA A 47 -6.76 -3.98 -3.52
N ASP A 48 -7.80 -4.77 -3.28
CA ASP A 48 -8.06 -5.34 -1.97
C ASP A 48 -8.78 -6.70 -2.05
N CYS A 49 -8.64 -7.51 -1.00
CA CYS A 49 -9.28 -8.83 -0.87
C CYS A 49 -10.70 -8.75 -0.30
N ALA A 50 -11.11 -7.65 0.35
CA ALA A 50 -12.47 -7.47 0.86
C ALA A 50 -13.34 -6.64 -0.10
N GLU A 51 -14.51 -7.16 -0.45
CA GLU A 51 -15.40 -6.48 -1.41
C GLU A 51 -15.88 -5.12 -0.87
N ASN A 52 -16.10 -5.04 0.44
CA ASN A 52 -16.50 -3.80 1.09
C ASN A 52 -15.42 -2.70 0.96
N SER A 53 -14.14 -3.04 1.16
CA SER A 53 -13.01 -2.15 0.91
C SER A 53 -13.01 -1.64 -0.53
N CYS A 54 -13.18 -2.56 -1.50
CA CYS A 54 -13.23 -2.21 -2.92
C CYS A 54 -14.41 -1.27 -3.25
N ASN A 55 -15.56 -1.46 -2.61
CA ASN A 55 -16.72 -0.57 -2.74
C ASN A 55 -16.43 0.84 -2.16
N MET A 56 -15.72 0.94 -1.04
CA MET A 56 -15.32 2.23 -0.47
C MET A 56 -14.34 2.97 -1.38
N LEU A 57 -13.34 2.28 -1.92
CA LEU A 57 -12.39 2.83 -2.90
C LEU A 57 -13.10 3.32 -4.16
N LYS A 58 -14.05 2.53 -4.70
CA LYS A 58 -14.90 2.91 -5.83
C LYS A 58 -15.71 4.17 -5.52
N ASN A 59 -16.32 4.24 -4.33
CA ASN A 59 -17.10 5.41 -3.93
C ASN A 59 -16.21 6.65 -3.81
N TRP A 60 -15.01 6.52 -3.26
CA TRP A 60 -14.04 7.62 -3.24
C TRP A 60 -13.63 8.07 -4.65
N ALA A 61 -13.33 7.14 -5.55
CA ALA A 61 -12.99 7.46 -6.95
C ALA A 61 -14.13 8.20 -7.67
N LYS A 62 -15.38 7.87 -7.34
CA LYS A 62 -16.59 8.53 -7.88
C LYS A 62 -16.97 9.84 -7.18
N ASN A 63 -16.16 10.31 -6.23
CA ASN A 63 -16.48 11.45 -5.36
C ASN A 63 -17.81 11.26 -4.60
N LYS A 64 -18.04 10.05 -4.09
CA LYS A 64 -19.20 9.61 -3.30
C LYS A 64 -18.78 8.94 -1.98
N SER A 65 -17.55 9.18 -1.53
CA SER A 65 -17.07 8.69 -0.23
C SER A 65 -17.87 9.35 0.89
N SER A 66 -18.21 8.59 1.93
CA SER A 66 -18.77 9.13 3.17
C SER A 66 -17.70 9.52 4.19
N PHE A 67 -16.46 9.04 4.00
CA PHE A 67 -15.33 9.36 4.85
C PHE A 67 -14.59 10.58 4.30
N GLU A 68 -14.31 11.54 5.19
CA GLU A 68 -13.60 12.77 4.90
C GLU A 68 -12.08 12.59 5.08
N TRP A 69 -11.31 12.79 4.01
CA TRP A 69 -9.86 12.63 4.01
C TRP A 69 -9.09 13.92 4.35
N THR A 70 -9.81 14.98 4.77
CA THR A 70 -9.26 16.32 5.01
C THR A 70 -8.06 16.32 5.95
N GLU A 71 -8.16 15.67 7.12
CA GLU A 71 -7.05 15.64 8.07
C GLU A 71 -5.86 14.88 7.51
N VAL A 72 -6.07 13.70 6.91
CA VAL A 72 -4.99 12.94 6.27
C VAL A 72 -4.27 13.76 5.20
N CYS A 73 -5.02 14.53 4.38
CA CYS A 73 -4.43 15.43 3.41
C CYS A 73 -3.57 16.53 4.06
N LYS A 74 -4.05 17.17 5.13
CA LYS A 74 -3.26 18.19 5.85
C LYS A 74 -1.95 17.61 6.40
N TRP A 75 -2.01 16.39 6.92
CA TRP A 75 -0.81 15.69 7.41
C TRP A 75 0.18 15.40 6.28
N ILE A 76 -0.29 14.84 5.15
CA ILE A 76 0.54 14.61 3.97
C ILE A 76 1.16 15.93 3.46
N ALA A 77 0.36 16.98 3.34
CA ALA A 77 0.81 18.30 2.88
C ALA A 77 1.89 18.90 3.79
N SER A 78 1.72 18.78 5.11
CA SER A 78 2.72 19.23 6.09
C SER A 78 4.08 18.57 5.89
N ILE A 79 4.11 17.26 5.65
CA ILE A 79 5.34 16.49 5.43
C ILE A 79 5.98 16.84 4.09
N GLU A 80 5.16 17.05 3.06
CA GLU A 80 5.63 17.50 1.75
C GLU A 80 6.10 18.96 1.74
N GLY A 81 5.85 19.75 2.79
CA GLY A 81 6.00 21.20 2.76
C GLY A 81 5.07 21.87 1.73
N SER A 82 3.93 21.25 1.42
CA SER A 82 2.95 21.72 0.44
C SER A 82 1.89 22.60 1.09
N ASN A 83 1.45 23.64 0.37
CA ASN A 83 0.32 24.50 0.74
C ASN A 83 -0.98 24.12 -0.01
N GLU A 84 -1.01 22.97 -0.70
CA GLU A 84 -2.22 22.50 -1.39
C GLU A 84 -3.38 22.29 -0.43
N LEU A 85 -4.57 22.73 -0.85
CA LEU A 85 -5.80 22.44 -0.11
C LEU A 85 -6.16 20.95 -0.25
N PRO A 86 -6.69 20.30 0.81
CA PRO A 86 -7.12 18.90 0.77
C PRO A 86 -7.97 18.52 -0.45
N VAL A 87 -8.95 19.36 -0.80
CA VAL A 87 -9.82 19.15 -1.97
C VAL A 87 -9.03 19.06 -3.27
N VAL A 88 -7.98 19.87 -3.44
CA VAL A 88 -7.10 19.87 -4.62
C VAL A 88 -6.24 18.61 -4.64
N MET A 89 -5.74 18.18 -3.48
CA MET A 89 -4.96 16.95 -3.36
C MET A 89 -5.79 15.73 -3.76
N GLU A 90 -7.02 15.62 -3.25
CA GLU A 90 -7.92 14.52 -3.59
C GLU A 90 -8.35 14.56 -5.07
N GLN A 91 -8.66 15.74 -5.62
CA GLN A 91 -8.98 15.88 -7.05
C GLN A 91 -7.80 15.47 -7.93
N SER A 92 -6.59 15.88 -7.58
CA SER A 92 -5.36 15.52 -8.28
C SER A 92 -5.14 14.00 -8.24
N ALA A 93 -5.33 13.35 -7.09
CA ALA A 93 -5.25 11.90 -6.96
C ALA A 93 -6.33 11.18 -7.79
N ARG A 94 -7.60 11.60 -7.69
CA ARG A 94 -8.72 11.03 -8.47
C ARG A 94 -8.50 11.12 -9.97
N SER A 95 -7.94 12.23 -10.47
CA SER A 95 -7.67 12.41 -11.91
C SER A 95 -6.66 11.39 -12.48
N ARG A 96 -5.82 10.80 -11.61
CA ARG A 96 -4.83 9.76 -11.95
C ARG A 96 -5.32 8.35 -11.65
N PHE A 97 -6.42 8.23 -10.90
CA PHE A 97 -6.98 6.95 -10.48
C PHE A 97 -7.67 6.25 -11.66
N LYS A 98 -7.35 4.98 -11.87
CA LYS A 98 -7.77 4.23 -13.05
C LYS A 98 -8.75 3.11 -12.73
N ALA A 99 -8.44 2.30 -11.73
CA ALA A 99 -9.31 1.19 -11.36
C ALA A 99 -9.16 0.76 -9.90
N VAL A 100 -10.21 0.09 -9.43
CA VAL A 100 -10.19 -0.76 -8.24
C VAL A 100 -10.19 -2.22 -8.71
N LEU A 101 -9.28 -3.02 -8.18
CA LEU A 101 -9.11 -4.42 -8.51
C LEU A 101 -9.45 -5.31 -7.30
N ARG A 102 -9.92 -6.53 -7.56
CA ARG A 102 -9.99 -7.58 -6.54
C ARG A 102 -8.69 -8.36 -6.57
N ALA A 103 -8.00 -8.42 -5.44
CA ALA A 103 -6.76 -9.19 -5.29
C ALA A 103 -6.88 -10.21 -4.17
N ASP A 104 -6.24 -11.36 -4.35
CA ASP A 104 -6.04 -12.37 -3.31
C ASP A 104 -4.59 -12.84 -3.38
N LEU A 105 -3.81 -12.55 -2.34
CA LEU A 105 -2.38 -12.86 -2.26
C LEU A 105 -2.09 -14.35 -2.24
N HIS A 106 -3.08 -15.18 -1.90
CA HIS A 106 -2.96 -16.64 -1.77
C HIS A 106 -3.64 -17.41 -2.91
N ALA A 107 -4.07 -16.70 -3.95
CA ALA A 107 -4.68 -17.29 -5.12
C ALA A 107 -3.86 -17.01 -6.39
N GLU A 108 -4.01 -17.90 -7.37
CA GLU A 108 -3.45 -17.74 -8.70
C GLU A 108 -4.59 -17.60 -9.74
N PRO A 109 -4.60 -16.56 -10.59
CA PRO A 109 -3.76 -15.35 -10.49
C PRO A 109 -4.09 -14.52 -9.24
N THR A 110 -3.15 -13.67 -8.80
CA THR A 110 -3.30 -12.76 -7.64
C THR A 110 -4.39 -11.71 -7.86
N ILE A 111 -4.38 -11.02 -9.01
CA ILE A 111 -5.49 -10.15 -9.41
C ILE A 111 -6.61 -11.03 -9.96
N LYS A 112 -7.74 -11.08 -9.26
CA LYS A 112 -8.88 -11.95 -9.59
C LYS A 112 -9.75 -11.36 -10.68
N CYS A 113 -10.06 -10.07 -10.57
CA CYS A 113 -10.90 -9.36 -11.51
C CYS A 113 -10.83 -7.85 -11.30
N VAL A 114 -11.39 -7.09 -12.25
CA VAL A 114 -11.58 -5.65 -12.14
C VAL A 114 -12.88 -5.36 -11.41
N HIS A 115 -12.82 -4.71 -10.25
CA HIS A 115 -14.00 -4.33 -9.46
C HIS A 115 -14.69 -3.08 -10.01
N TYR A 116 -13.88 -2.13 -10.48
CA TYR A 116 -14.35 -0.85 -11.01
C TYR A 116 -13.28 -0.20 -11.89
N LYS A 117 -13.69 0.39 -13.03
CA LYS A 117 -12.84 1.25 -13.87
C LYS A 117 -13.41 2.67 -13.88
N CYS A 118 -12.53 3.66 -13.94
CA CYS A 118 -12.96 5.06 -14.10
C CYS A 118 -13.41 5.35 -15.53
N SER A 119 -12.76 4.74 -16.52
CA SER A 119 -13.16 4.72 -17.92
C SER A 119 -13.08 3.31 -18.51
N ASP A 120 -13.97 2.98 -19.44
CA ASP A 120 -13.91 1.73 -20.19
C ASP A 120 -12.60 1.60 -21.00
N SER A 121 -12.02 2.73 -21.40
CA SER A 121 -10.77 2.82 -22.14
C SER A 121 -9.50 2.66 -21.27
N ASP A 122 -9.61 2.64 -19.94
CA ASP A 122 -8.43 2.52 -19.08
C ASP A 122 -7.82 1.12 -19.20
N ASP A 123 -6.57 1.00 -19.64
CA ASP A 123 -5.89 -0.29 -19.67
C ASP A 123 -5.51 -0.74 -18.24
N ILE A 124 -5.61 -2.03 -17.95
CA ILE A 124 -5.23 -2.59 -16.66
C ILE A 124 -3.95 -3.40 -16.87
N PRO A 125 -2.80 -2.91 -16.41
CA PRO A 125 -1.54 -3.60 -16.65
C PRO A 125 -1.46 -4.87 -15.79
N GLN A 126 -0.72 -5.88 -16.28
CA GLN A 126 -0.48 -7.12 -15.52
C GLN A 126 0.58 -6.93 -14.42
N GLN A 127 1.51 -6.01 -14.65
CA GLN A 127 2.56 -5.63 -13.71
C GLN A 127 2.62 -4.10 -13.59
N PHE A 128 3.16 -3.61 -12.49
CA PHE A 128 3.19 -2.19 -12.16
C PHE A 128 4.62 -1.74 -11.91
N HIS A 129 4.93 -0.50 -12.29
CA HIS A 129 6.23 0.11 -12.03
C HIS A 129 6.53 0.22 -10.53
N VAL A 130 5.50 0.53 -9.73
CA VAL A 130 5.59 0.56 -8.26
C VAL A 130 4.41 -0.19 -7.65
N VAL A 131 4.70 -1.12 -6.74
CA VAL A 131 3.70 -1.75 -5.87
C VAL A 131 3.92 -1.22 -4.45
N VAL A 132 2.88 -0.66 -3.87
CA VAL A 132 2.83 -0.20 -2.48
C VAL A 132 1.95 -1.16 -1.70
N SER A 133 2.43 -1.72 -0.60
CA SER A 133 1.62 -2.57 0.27
C SER A 133 1.90 -2.22 1.72
N ILE A 134 0.87 -1.74 2.41
CA ILE A 134 1.01 -1.24 3.78
C ILE A 134 -0.03 -1.92 4.67
N PHE A 135 0.42 -2.52 5.77
CA PHE A 135 -0.43 -3.26 6.71
C PHE A 135 -1.26 -4.36 6.01
N CYS A 136 -0.61 -5.12 5.14
CA CYS A 136 -1.29 -6.12 4.32
C CYS A 136 -0.56 -7.46 4.36
N LEU A 137 0.71 -7.51 3.94
CA LEU A 137 1.42 -8.78 3.76
C LEU A 137 1.54 -9.55 5.08
N GLU A 138 1.84 -8.87 6.18
CA GLU A 138 1.97 -9.48 7.51
C GLU A 138 0.64 -9.99 8.08
N TYR A 139 -0.48 -9.38 7.68
CA TYR A 139 -1.83 -9.77 8.12
C TYR A 139 -2.53 -10.71 7.16
N SER A 140 -1.91 -10.99 6.00
CA SER A 140 -2.47 -11.91 5.02
C SER A 140 -2.42 -13.37 5.47
N SER A 141 -1.60 -13.70 6.49
CA SER A 141 -1.25 -15.07 6.85
C SER A 141 -0.96 -15.24 8.35
N GLU A 142 -1.25 -16.42 8.88
CA GLU A 142 -0.95 -16.79 10.27
C GLU A 142 0.39 -17.54 10.44
N ASN A 143 1.14 -17.74 9.36
CA ASN A 143 2.43 -18.43 9.38
C ASN A 143 3.42 -17.87 8.34
N LEU A 144 4.71 -18.21 8.50
CA LEU A 144 5.80 -17.72 7.65
C LEU A 144 5.66 -18.15 6.19
N GLU A 145 5.19 -19.37 5.91
CA GLU A 145 5.04 -19.86 4.54
C GLU A 145 3.95 -19.08 3.78
N GLY A 146 2.84 -18.76 4.45
CA GLY A 146 1.83 -17.85 3.91
C GLY A 146 2.42 -16.46 3.68
N TYR A 147 3.18 -15.91 4.63
CA TYR A 147 3.83 -14.61 4.43
C TYR A 147 4.78 -14.61 3.22
N ARG A 148 5.63 -15.62 3.08
CA ARG A 148 6.52 -15.79 1.92
C ARG A 148 5.74 -15.88 0.61
N HIS A 149 4.64 -16.64 0.60
CA HIS A 149 3.75 -16.73 -0.54
C HIS A 149 3.16 -15.37 -0.91
N ALA A 150 2.69 -14.60 0.07
CA ALA A 150 2.14 -13.27 -0.15
C ALA A 150 3.20 -12.29 -0.69
N VAL A 151 4.44 -12.33 -0.19
CA VAL A 151 5.56 -11.53 -0.72
C VAL A 151 5.82 -11.90 -2.18
N ARG A 152 5.86 -13.19 -2.52
CA ARG A 152 6.04 -13.64 -3.91
C ARG A 152 4.91 -13.13 -4.82
N SER A 153 3.66 -13.26 -4.38
CA SER A 153 2.50 -12.74 -5.13
C SER A 153 2.58 -11.23 -5.36
N ALA A 154 3.00 -10.46 -4.35
CA ALA A 154 3.20 -9.02 -4.47
C ALA A 154 4.35 -8.67 -5.44
N VAL A 155 5.50 -9.36 -5.33
CA VAL A 155 6.66 -9.13 -6.20
C VAL A 155 6.38 -9.50 -7.66
N ASN A 156 5.58 -10.55 -7.91
CA ASN A 156 5.18 -10.92 -9.27
C ASN A 156 4.34 -9.86 -9.98
N LEU A 157 3.71 -8.93 -9.24
CA LEU A 157 2.99 -7.79 -9.79
C LEU A 157 3.91 -6.62 -10.12
N ILE A 158 5.22 -6.71 -9.89
CA ILE A 158 6.18 -5.64 -10.15
C ILE A 158 6.81 -5.85 -11.54
N GLU A 159 6.87 -4.79 -12.34
CA GLU A 159 7.61 -4.81 -13.62
C GLU A 159 9.11 -5.06 -13.38
N PRO A 160 9.87 -5.59 -14.35
CA PRO A 160 11.33 -5.64 -14.25
C PRO A 160 11.92 -4.25 -13.93
N ASN A 161 12.79 -4.20 -12.92
CA ASN A 161 13.36 -2.96 -12.36
C ASN A 161 12.35 -2.00 -11.68
N GLY A 162 11.15 -2.49 -11.36
CA GLY A 162 10.18 -1.76 -10.55
C GLY A 162 10.48 -1.81 -9.05
N PHE A 163 9.62 -1.18 -8.26
CA PHE A 163 9.85 -0.96 -6.83
C PHE A 163 8.72 -1.55 -5.98
N LEU A 164 9.11 -2.12 -4.84
CA LEU A 164 8.19 -2.47 -3.75
C LEU A 164 8.36 -1.43 -2.62
N ILE A 165 7.25 -0.85 -2.19
CA ILE A 165 7.18 -0.07 -0.96
C ILE A 165 6.33 -0.87 0.03
N GLN A 166 7.00 -1.51 0.98
CA GLN A 166 6.33 -2.29 2.02
C GLN A 166 6.35 -1.55 3.36
N GLY A 167 5.19 -1.45 4.00
CA GLY A 167 5.06 -0.98 5.38
C GLY A 167 4.27 -1.97 6.21
N GLY A 168 4.65 -2.18 7.47
CA GLY A 168 3.94 -3.13 8.32
C GLY A 168 4.41 -3.11 9.77
N VAL A 169 3.87 -4.03 10.56
CA VAL A 169 4.26 -4.23 11.97
C VAL A 169 5.11 -5.49 12.10
N LEU A 170 6.25 -5.37 12.78
CA LEU A 170 7.05 -6.53 13.19
C LEU A 170 6.63 -7.03 14.57
N GLN A 171 6.87 -8.32 14.83
CA GLN A 171 6.73 -8.96 16.15
C GLN A 171 5.33 -8.89 16.77
N ALA A 172 4.31 -8.52 15.99
CA ALA A 172 2.91 -8.64 16.39
C ALA A 172 2.47 -10.11 16.38
N ASN A 173 1.55 -10.46 17.27
CA ASN A 173 0.93 -11.80 17.31
C ASN A 173 -0.57 -11.75 16.99
N ASP A 174 -1.19 -10.58 17.19
CA ASP A 174 -2.57 -10.32 16.84
C ASP A 174 -2.78 -8.84 16.49
N TYR A 175 -3.90 -8.59 15.81
CA TYR A 175 -4.37 -7.25 15.45
C TYR A 175 -5.89 -7.17 15.60
N TYR A 176 -6.38 -5.94 15.65
CA TYR A 176 -7.80 -5.66 15.85
C TYR A 176 -8.37 -4.93 14.64
N PHE A 177 -9.52 -5.41 14.14
CA PHE A 177 -10.40 -4.65 13.26
C PHE A 177 -11.71 -4.39 13.98
N GLY A 178 -11.90 -3.13 14.40
CA GLY A 178 -12.96 -2.77 15.33
C GLY A 178 -12.83 -3.56 16.63
N ASN A 179 -13.89 -4.28 17.01
CA ASN A 179 -13.92 -5.06 18.25
C ASN A 179 -13.50 -6.53 18.05
N LYS A 180 -13.06 -6.92 16.85
CA LYS A 180 -12.66 -8.29 16.54
C LYS A 180 -11.14 -8.42 16.52
N ARG A 181 -10.63 -9.45 17.20
CA ARG A 181 -9.21 -9.82 17.22
C ARG A 181 -8.93 -10.90 16.17
N TYR A 182 -7.82 -10.76 15.47
CA TYR A 182 -7.32 -11.69 14.46
C TYR A 182 -5.87 -12.06 14.80
N ARG A 183 -5.48 -13.30 14.55
CA ARG A 183 -4.08 -13.73 14.72
C ARG A 183 -3.27 -13.33 13.50
N CYS A 184 -1.98 -13.09 13.71
CA CYS A 184 -1.01 -12.88 12.64
C CYS A 184 0.31 -13.57 12.97
N HIS A 185 1.11 -13.80 11.94
CA HIS A 185 2.44 -14.38 12.10
C HIS A 185 3.37 -13.41 12.84
N HIS A 186 4.14 -13.92 13.80
CA HIS A 186 5.19 -13.16 14.49
C HIS A 186 6.36 -12.88 13.54
N LEU A 187 6.22 -11.82 12.76
CA LEU A 187 7.14 -11.49 11.68
C LEU A 187 8.41 -10.81 12.21
N THR A 188 9.57 -11.37 11.89
CA THR A 188 10.87 -10.74 12.18
C THR A 188 11.42 -10.01 10.97
N LYS A 189 12.35 -9.08 11.20
CA LYS A 189 13.05 -8.36 10.14
C LYS A 189 13.81 -9.29 9.20
N GLU A 190 14.46 -10.31 9.75
CA GLU A 190 15.21 -11.30 8.99
C GLU A 190 14.30 -12.05 8.03
N GLN A 191 13.11 -12.45 8.50
CA GLN A 191 12.11 -13.11 7.66
C GLN A 191 11.61 -12.22 6.51
N VAL A 192 11.45 -10.91 6.74
CA VAL A 192 11.14 -9.96 5.66
C VAL A 192 12.26 -9.92 4.63
N ILE A 193 13.50 -9.73 5.07
CA ILE A 193 14.67 -9.61 4.20
C ILE A 193 14.89 -10.91 3.41
N GLU A 194 14.79 -12.07 4.05
CA GLU A 194 14.93 -13.38 3.40
C GLU A 194 13.84 -13.60 2.36
N SER A 195 12.57 -13.29 2.67
CA SER A 195 11.47 -13.42 1.72
C SER A 195 11.68 -12.53 0.49
N LEU A 196 12.25 -11.33 0.65
CA LEU A 196 12.58 -10.45 -0.46
C LEU A 196 13.74 -11.02 -1.31
N LYS A 197 14.80 -11.54 -0.66
CA LYS A 197 15.92 -12.20 -1.36
C LYS A 197 15.46 -13.41 -2.17
N GLU A 198 14.60 -14.24 -1.60
CA GLU A 198 14.00 -15.40 -2.27
C GLU A 198 13.25 -15.01 -3.56
N ASN A 199 12.80 -13.77 -3.66
CA ASN A 199 12.12 -13.21 -4.83
C ASN A 199 13.02 -12.27 -5.67
N ASN A 200 14.34 -12.37 -5.53
CA ASN A 200 15.35 -11.59 -6.27
C ASN A 200 15.24 -10.06 -6.11
N MET A 201 14.62 -9.59 -5.01
CA MET A 201 14.60 -8.17 -4.70
C MET A 201 15.94 -7.74 -4.09
N ALA A 202 16.43 -6.57 -4.48
CA ALA A 202 17.63 -5.98 -3.89
C ALA A 202 17.37 -5.62 -2.42
N VAL A 203 18.18 -6.18 -1.52
CA VAL A 203 18.11 -5.89 -0.07
C VAL A 203 19.46 -5.52 0.53
N GLU A 204 20.47 -5.32 -0.31
CA GLU A 204 21.79 -4.88 0.14
C GLU A 204 21.82 -3.36 0.35
N LYS A 205 22.47 -2.94 1.43
CA LYS A 205 22.51 -1.54 1.86
C LYS A 205 23.34 -0.73 0.86
N GLY A 206 22.70 0.22 0.17
CA GLY A 206 23.39 1.23 -0.64
C GLY A 206 22.98 1.27 -2.11
N GLU A 207 22.45 0.18 -2.67
CA GLU A 207 22.03 0.13 -4.08
C GLU A 207 20.65 0.78 -4.26
N ASN A 208 19.58 0.08 -3.85
CA ASN A 208 18.19 0.54 -3.95
C ASN A 208 17.32 0.08 -2.78
N PHE A 209 17.93 -0.38 -1.68
CA PHE A 209 17.22 -0.83 -0.49
C PHE A 209 17.31 0.20 0.65
N LYS A 210 16.16 0.51 1.23
CA LYS A 210 16.03 1.36 2.43
C LYS A 210 15.15 0.65 3.44
N TRP A 211 15.60 0.65 4.68
CA TRP A 211 14.87 0.09 5.82
C TRP A 211 14.74 1.16 6.89
N PHE A 212 13.51 1.39 7.35
CA PHE A 212 13.20 2.29 8.44
C PHE A 212 12.46 1.51 9.52
N GLU A 213 12.87 1.68 10.76
CA GLU A 213 12.30 1.01 11.92
C GLU A 213 12.08 2.07 12.99
N LEU A 214 10.90 2.05 13.59
CA LEU A 214 10.62 2.86 14.76
C LEU A 214 10.26 1.92 15.89
N ASP A 215 11.04 1.99 16.95
CA ASP A 215 10.65 1.46 18.24
C ASP A 215 9.52 2.35 18.75
N ASP A 216 8.29 1.82 18.81
CA ASP A 216 7.20 2.53 19.47
C ASP A 216 7.40 2.40 20.99
N PRO A 217 7.72 3.48 21.75
CA PRO A 217 7.84 3.41 23.20
C PRO A 217 6.47 3.14 23.88
N ILE A 218 5.37 3.17 23.11
CA ILE A 218 4.00 3.21 23.62
C ILE A 218 3.46 1.80 23.95
N SER A 219 4.13 0.71 23.54
CA SER A 219 3.74 -0.66 23.91
C SER A 219 3.86 -0.95 25.41
N ASN A 220 4.56 -0.11 26.18
CA ASN A 220 4.69 -0.22 27.65
C ASN A 220 3.61 0.53 28.46
N ARG A 221 2.59 1.16 27.85
CA ARG A 221 1.58 1.93 28.58
C ARG A 221 0.12 1.50 28.42
N ILE A 222 -0.14 0.33 27.84
CA ILE A 222 -1.49 -0.26 27.84
C ILE A 222 -1.38 -1.70 28.34
N ARG A 223 -1.20 -1.82 29.66
CA ARG A 223 -1.61 -2.98 30.46
C ARG A 223 -2.64 -2.50 31.47
#